data_AF-A0A2N1QMF2-F1
#
_entry.id   AF-A0A2N1QMF2-F1
#
_cell.length_a   1.000
_cell.length_b   1.000
_cell.length_c   1.000
_cell.angle_alpha   90.00
_cell.angle_beta   90.00
_cell.angle_gamma   90.00
#
_symmetry.space_group_name_H-M   'P 1'
#
loop_
_entity.id
_entity.type
_entity.pdbx_description
1 polymer ?
#
loop_
_entity_poly.entity_id
_entity_poly.type
_entity_poly.pdbx_seq_one_letter_code
_entity_poly.pdbx_strand_id
1 'polypeptide(L)' 'MEELLRVSNEIIHQIYFVLAGLCGLVLLRGLFSRNTRKTIVYDIVYAYTIIPFLLRALHIK' A
#
# COMPACT_ATOMS: atom_id res chain seq x y z
N MET A 1 27.77 -16.95 3.60
CA MET A 1 27.46 -15.56 3.97
C MET A 1 26.51 -14.92 2.95
N GLU A 2 26.78 -15.08 1.65
CA GLU A 2 25.94 -14.56 0.56
C GLU A 2 24.52 -15.14 0.51
N GLU A 3 24.37 -16.44 0.75
CA GLU A 3 23.06 -17.11 0.76
C GLU A 3 22.14 -16.58 1.89
N LEU A 4 22.70 -16.34 3.08
CA LEU A 4 21.98 -15.73 4.21
C LEU A 4 21.53 -14.30 3.88
N LEU A 5 22.36 -13.52 3.19
CA LEU A 5 22.00 -12.17 2.74
C LEU A 5 20.85 -12.22 1.72
N ARG A 6 20.87 -13.20 0.81
CA ARG A 6 19.83 -13.37 -0.21
C ARG A 6 18.47 -13.72 0.40
N VAL A 7 18.44 -14.69 1.30
CA VAL A 7 17.23 -15.11 2.02
C VAL A 7 16.68 -13.96 2.87
N SER A 8 17.56 -13.22 3.55
CA SER A 8 17.16 -12.05 4.35
C SER A 8 16.51 -10.97 3.50
N ASN A 9 17.05 -10.69 2.30
CA ASN A 9 16.49 -9.70 1.39
C ASN A 9 15.11 -10.12 0.85
N GLU A 10 14.93 -11.39 0.50
CA GLU A 10 13.63 -11.94 0.10
C GLU A 10 12.59 -11.80 1.22
N ILE A 11 12.95 -12.15 2.46
CA ILE A 11 12.08 -12.01 3.64
C ILE A 11 11.69 -10.55 3.87
N ILE A 12 12.66 -9.63 3.81
CA ILE A 12 12.40 -8.19 3.97
C ILE A 12 11.43 -7.71 2.89
N HIS A 13 11.60 -8.16 1.64
CA HIS A 13 10.70 -7.79 0.54
C HIS A 13 9.27 -8.29 0.79
N GLN A 14 9.12 -9.53 1.25
CA GLN A 14 7.82 -10.11 1.60
C GLN A 14 7.13 -9.31 2.71
N ILE A 15 7.87 -8.98 3.78
CA ILE A 15 7.34 -8.20 4.91
C ILE A 15 6.92 -6.80 4.44
N TYR A 16 7.74 -6.16 3.62
CA TYR A 16 7.46 -4.82 3.10
C TYR A 16 6.21 -4.82 2.21
N PHE A 17 6.00 -5.87 1.41
CA PHE A 17 4.79 -6.07 0.62
C PHE A 17 3.55 -6.21 1.51
N VAL A 18 3.63 -7.05 2.56
CA VAL A 18 2.51 -7.25 3.50
C VAL A 18 2.17 -5.95 4.22
N LEU A 19 3.16 -5.20 4.70
CA LEU A 19 2.95 -3.91 5.36
C LEU A 19 2.35 -2.88 4.40
N ALA A 20 2.82 -2.82 3.16
CA ALA A 20 2.24 -1.96 2.14
C ALA A 20 0.77 -2.31 1.87
N GLY A 21 0.44 -3.60 1.74
CA GLY A 21 -0.94 -4.07 1.59
C GLY A 21 -1.84 -3.68 2.77
N LEU A 22 -1.36 -3.89 4.00
CA LEU A 22 -2.09 -3.52 5.22
C LEU A 22 -2.35 -2.00 5.29
N CYS A 23 -1.33 -1.18 5.03
CA CYS A 23 -1.49 0.28 4.97
C CYS A 23 -2.50 0.69 3.90
N GLY A 24 -2.43 0.10 2.70
CA GLY A 24 -3.39 0.33 1.62
C GLY A 24 -4.83 0.02 2.03
N LEU A 25 -5.07 -1.13 2.70
CA LEU A 25 -6.40 -1.53 3.18
C LEU A 25 -6.94 -0.60 4.27
N VAL A 26 -6.07 -0.15 5.19
CA VAL A 26 -6.45 0.82 6.23
C VAL A 26 -6.85 2.17 5.60
N LEU A 27 -6.08 2.65 4.62
CA LEU A 27 -6.38 3.88 3.88
C LEU A 27 -7.68 3.76 3.09
N LEU A 28 -7.90 2.62 2.44
CA LEU A 28 -9.13 2.33 1.70
C LEU A 28 -10.35 2.32 2.63
N ARG A 29 -10.25 1.69 3.80
CA ARG A 29 -11.31 1.71 4.82
C ARG A 29 -11.57 3.12 5.32
N GLY A 30 -10.51 3.91 5.54
CA GLY A 30 -10.63 5.32 5.93
C GLY A 30 -11.29 6.20 4.87
N LEU A 31 -11.05 5.90 3.58
CA LEU A 31 -11.68 6.59 2.45
C LEU A 31 -13.19 6.33 2.40
N PHE A 32 -13.61 5.07 2.46
CA PHE A 32 -15.03 4.70 2.37
C PHE A 32 -15.83 5.03 3.63
N SER A 33 -15.19 5.04 4.81
CA SER A 33 -15.86 5.32 6.09
C SER A 33 -15.99 6.82 6.42
N ARG A 34 -15.62 7.73 5.50
CA ARG A 34 -15.54 9.17 5.80
C ARG A 34 -16.92 9.84 5.84
N ASN A 35 -17.26 10.47 6.96
CA ASN A 35 -18.51 11.23 7.14
C ASN A 35 -18.42 12.72 6.75
N THR A 36 -17.21 13.25 6.51
CA THR A 36 -16.96 14.67 6.20
C THR A 36 -16.15 14.84 4.90
N ARG A 37 -16.33 15.97 4.22
CA ARG A 37 -15.62 16.39 2.98
C ARG A 37 -15.76 15.44 1.78
N LYS A 38 -16.95 14.93 1.46
CA LYS A 38 -17.19 14.02 0.29
C LYS A 38 -17.16 14.71 -1.08
N THR A 39 -16.25 15.65 -1.32
CA THR A 39 -16.13 16.29 -2.63
C THR A 39 -15.19 15.50 -3.53
N ILE A 40 -15.47 15.52 -4.83
CA ILE A 40 -14.71 14.81 -5.87
C ILE A 40 -13.20 15.07 -5.78
N VAL A 41 -12.80 16.31 -5.44
CA VAL A 41 -11.39 16.68 -5.26
C VAL A 41 -10.72 15.85 -4.18
N TYR A 42 -11.36 15.64 -3.04
CA TYR A 42 -10.79 14.83 -1.96
C TYR A 42 -10.74 13.35 -2.33
N ASP A 43 -11.69 12.86 -3.12
CA ASP A 43 -11.71 11.46 -3.56
C ASP A 43 -10.58 11.19 -4.56
N ILE A 44 -10.30 12.13 -5.46
CA ILE A 44 -9.16 12.09 -6.38
C ILE A 44 -7.83 12.08 -5.60
N VAL A 45 -7.65 13.00 -4.64
CA VAL A 45 -6.43 13.07 -3.82
C VAL A 45 -6.22 11.77 -3.03
N TYR A 46 -7.29 11.20 -2.49
CA TYR A 46 -7.21 9.90 -1.82
C TYR A 46 -6.94 8.73 -2.77
N ALA A 47 -7.47 8.76 -3.99
CA ALA A 47 -7.13 7.75 -5.00
C ALA A 47 -5.62 7.80 -5.31
N TYR A 48 -5.04 8.99 -5.45
CA TYR A 48 -3.59 9.17 -5.65
C TYR A 48 -2.75 8.63 -4.49
N THR A 49 -3.22 8.71 -3.24
CA THR A 49 -2.49 8.12 -2.11
C THR A 49 -2.60 6.61 -2.04
N ILE A 50 -3.67 6.02 -2.60
CA ILE A 50 -3.89 4.57 -2.62
C ILE A 50 -3.19 3.90 -3.82
N ILE A 51 -3.09 4.57 -4.97
CA ILE A 51 -2.44 4.08 -6.20
C ILE A 51 -1.07 3.41 -5.94
N PRO A 52 -0.10 3.99 -5.19
CA PRO A 52 1.20 3.34 -4.97
C PRO A 52 1.10 2.02 -4.21
N PHE A 53 0.12 1.86 -3.31
CA PHE A 53 -0.12 0.60 -2.61
C PHE A 53 -0.78 -0.43 -3.53
N LEU A 54 -1.66 0.02 -4.41
CA LEU A 54 -2.34 -0.80 -5.41
C LEU A 54 -1.36 -1.32 -6.47
N LEU A 55 -0.49 -0.44 -6.99
CA LEU A 55 0.61 -0.81 -7.89
C LEU A 55 1.54 -1.83 -7.22
N ARG A 56 1.91 -1.57 -5.96
CA ARG A 56 2.76 -2.47 -5.18
C ARG A 56 2.09 -3.82 -4.93
N ALA A 57 0.80 -3.87 -4.62
CA ALA A 57 0.03 -5.10 -4.44
C ALA A 57 -0.11 -5.92 -5.75
N LEU A 58 -0.19 -5.23 -6.90
CA LEU A 58 -0.21 -5.85 -8.22
C LEU A 58 1.18 -6.29 -8.72
N HIS A 59 2.24 -6.11 -7.91
CA HIS A 59 3.65 -6.32 -8.29
C HIS A 59 4.07 -5.55 -9.56
N ILE A 60 3.40 -4.42 -9.83
CA ILE A 60 3.76 -3.52 -10.93
C ILE A 60 4.91 -2.65 -10.44
N LYS A 61 6.05 -2.73 -11.15
CA LYS A 61 7.26 -1.95 -10.88
C LYS A 61 7.13 -0.52 -11.37
#